data_AF-A0A6M5JI64-F1
#
_entry.id   AF-A0A6M5JI64-F1
#
_cell.length_a   1.000
_cell.length_b   1.000
_cell.length_c   1.000
_cell.angle_alpha   90.00
_cell.angle_beta   90.00
_cell.angle_gamma   90.00
#
_symmetry.space_group_name_H-M   'P 1'
#
loop_
_entity.id
_entity.type
_entity.pdbx_description
1 polymer ?
#
loop_
_entity_poly.entity_id
_entity_poly.type
_entity_poly.pdbx_seq_one_letter_code
_entity_poly.pdbx_strand_id
1 'polypeptide(L)'
;MIGLGVWQLQRRHEKEALLALYAANIARLPVAVSALLPLDDAGLFRAVSADCGQVTGWTTAAGHAADGRTGWSHIAACRTGAEGPGLHVDMGVSPSPEAPKGWTGGPVRGRIVWLPDGQPLIAHLFTARAPRTPLIVSDGAAPGLTPTAPPDPESVPNNHLAYAVQWFLFAGVALVIYAVALRRRWR
;
A
#
# COMPACT_ATOMS: atom_id res chain seq x y z
N MET A 1 3.21 -9.17 28.58
CA MET A 1 2.65 -7.80 28.48
C MET A 1 3.75 -6.77 28.25
N ILE A 2 4.71 -6.59 29.16
CA ILE A 2 5.84 -5.66 28.96
C ILE A 2 6.62 -5.94 27.66
N GLY A 3 6.99 -7.21 27.40
CA GLY A 3 7.70 -7.57 26.17
C GLY A 3 6.93 -7.25 24.88
N LEU A 4 5.60 -7.39 24.89
CA LEU A 4 4.74 -6.98 23.76
C LEU A 4 4.72 -5.45 23.60
N GLY A 5 4.72 -4.69 24.70
CA GLY A 5 4.84 -3.23 24.67
C GLY A 5 6.17 -2.78 24.07
N VAL A 6 7.29 -3.38 24.48
CA VAL A 6 8.63 -3.11 23.90
C VAL A 6 8.67 -3.47 22.41
N TRP A 7 8.14 -4.63 22.04
CA TRP A 7 8.06 -5.06 20.65
C TRP A 7 7.25 -4.08 19.79
N GLN A 8 6.13 -3.56 20.29
CA GLN A 8 5.35 -2.54 19.59
C GLN A 8 6.16 -1.25 19.36
N LEU A 9 6.98 -0.82 20.32
CA LEU A 9 7.86 0.35 20.14
C LEU A 9 8.94 0.10 19.08
N GLN A 10 9.52 -1.10 19.02
CA GLN A 10 10.45 -1.47 17.95
C GLN A 10 9.78 -1.44 16.58
N ARG A 11 8.59 -2.05 16.46
CA ARG A 11 7.79 -2.00 15.23
C ARG A 11 7.42 -0.60 14.79
N ARG A 12 7.15 0.30 15.75
CA ARG A 12 6.94 1.72 15.47
C ARG A 12 8.15 2.34 14.77
N HIS A 13 9.36 2.12 15.28
CA HIS A 13 10.57 2.69 14.69
C HIS A 13 10.88 2.12 13.30
N GLU A 14 10.70 0.82 13.10
CA GLU A 14 10.78 0.20 11.78
C GLU A 14 9.80 0.86 10.79
N LYS A 15 8.56 1.09 11.24
CA LYS A 15 7.52 1.72 10.43
C LYS A 15 7.87 3.18 10.11
N GLU A 16 8.35 3.95 11.08
CA GLU A 16 8.80 5.34 10.89
C GLU A 16 9.95 5.43 9.87
N ALA A 17 10.93 4.53 9.95
CA ALA A 17 12.03 4.47 8.98
C ALA A 17 11.53 4.17 7.56
N LEU A 18 10.57 3.25 7.42
CA LEU A 18 9.97 2.91 6.14
C LEU A 18 9.17 4.09 5.54
N LEU A 19 8.40 4.80 6.37
CA LEU A 19 7.66 5.99 5.94
C LEU A 19 8.60 7.13 5.52
N ALA A 20 9.70 7.33 6.24
CA ALA A 20 10.73 8.30 5.86
C ALA A 20 11.37 7.96 4.51
N LEU A 21 11.60 6.67 4.23
CA LEU A 21 12.08 6.21 2.92
C LEU A 21 11.09 6.56 1.81
N TYR A 22 9.79 6.30 2.02
CA TYR A 22 8.76 6.62 1.03
C TYR A 22 8.62 8.11 0.78
N ALA A 23 8.65 8.93 1.84
CA ALA A 23 8.66 10.39 1.73
C ALA A 23 9.87 10.89 0.92
N ALA A 24 11.05 10.32 1.15
CA ALA A 24 12.25 10.64 0.36
C ALA A 24 12.11 10.22 -1.12
N ASN A 25 11.47 9.08 -1.39
CA ASN A 25 11.25 8.60 -2.76
C ASN A 25 10.34 9.50 -3.59
N ILE A 26 9.37 10.17 -2.96
CA ILE A 26 8.48 11.14 -3.64
C ILE A 26 9.29 12.28 -4.25
N ALA A 27 10.34 12.74 -3.57
CA ALA A 27 11.18 13.85 -4.03
C ALA A 27 12.27 13.42 -5.04
N ARG A 28 12.43 12.12 -5.31
CA ARG A 28 13.46 11.64 -6.25
C ARG A 28 13.07 11.88 -7.70
N LEU A 29 14.09 12.06 -8.54
CA LEU A 29 13.89 12.17 -9.98
C LEU A 29 13.22 10.90 -10.56
N PRO A 30 12.30 11.08 -11.53
CA PRO A 30 11.65 9.98 -12.22
C PRO A 30 12.65 9.04 -12.92
N VAL A 31 12.36 7.74 -12.91
CA VAL A 31 13.15 6.72 -13.60
C VAL A 31 12.26 5.77 -14.41
N ALA A 32 12.83 5.08 -15.40
CA ALA A 32 12.12 4.00 -16.06
C ALA A 32 11.78 2.89 -15.04
N VAL A 33 10.56 2.34 -15.10
CA VAL A 33 10.13 1.27 -14.18
C VAL A 33 11.05 0.06 -14.23
N SER A 34 11.62 -0.25 -15.41
CA SER A 34 12.58 -1.34 -15.61
C SER A 34 13.84 -1.21 -14.76
N ALA A 35 14.25 0.01 -14.42
CA ALA A 35 15.42 0.25 -13.56
C ALA A 35 15.15 -0.07 -12.08
N LEU A 36 13.88 -0.28 -11.70
CA LEU A 36 13.48 -0.67 -10.34
C LEU A 36 13.13 -2.16 -10.24
N LEU A 37 13.21 -2.93 -11.33
CA LEU A 37 12.87 -4.35 -11.31
C LEU A 37 14.10 -5.23 -10.97
N PRO A 38 13.96 -6.28 -10.13
CA PRO A 38 12.75 -6.65 -9.38
C PRO A 38 12.42 -5.63 -8.29
N LEU A 39 11.15 -5.24 -8.22
CA LEU A 39 10.70 -4.21 -7.28
C LEU A 39 10.74 -4.74 -5.85
N ASP A 40 11.28 -3.94 -4.94
CA ASP A 40 11.20 -4.13 -3.50
C ASP A 40 10.48 -2.95 -2.83
N ASP A 41 10.27 -3.04 -1.51
CA ASP A 41 9.63 -1.98 -0.77
C ASP A 41 10.43 -0.66 -0.86
N ALA A 42 11.75 -0.70 -1.08
CA ALA A 42 12.60 0.50 -1.13
C ALA A 42 12.40 1.34 -2.41
N GLY A 43 11.84 0.75 -3.47
CA GLY A 43 11.49 1.46 -4.72
C GLY A 43 10.12 2.16 -4.70
N LEU A 44 9.26 1.87 -3.71
CA LEU A 44 7.88 2.37 -3.69
C LEU A 44 7.77 3.89 -3.54
N PHE A 45 6.64 4.43 -3.99
CA PHE A 45 6.28 5.86 -3.99
C PHE A 45 7.18 6.74 -4.86
N ARG A 46 8.16 6.16 -5.54
CA ARG A 46 9.02 6.87 -6.49
C ARG A 46 8.25 7.16 -7.78
N ALA A 47 8.48 8.33 -8.35
CA ALA A 47 8.03 8.65 -9.70
C ALA A 47 8.71 7.74 -10.73
N VAL A 48 7.91 7.17 -11.62
CA VAL A 48 8.37 6.25 -12.67
C VAL A 48 7.71 6.57 -14.00
N SER A 49 8.39 6.14 -15.08
CA SER A 49 7.82 6.09 -16.42
C SER A 49 7.83 4.66 -16.97
N ALA A 50 6.78 4.30 -17.68
CA ALA A 50 6.65 3.02 -18.37
C ALA A 50 5.93 3.20 -19.71
N ASP A 51 5.98 2.20 -20.57
CA ASP A 51 5.18 2.15 -21.78
C ASP A 51 4.25 0.93 -21.73
N CYS A 52 2.94 1.18 -21.78
CA CYS A 52 1.93 0.15 -21.85
C CYS A 52 1.69 -0.22 -23.31
N GLY A 53 2.44 -1.20 -23.84
CA GLY A 53 2.36 -1.55 -25.25
C GLY A 53 0.99 -2.08 -25.67
N GLN A 54 0.41 -2.98 -24.88
CA GLN A 54 -0.95 -3.47 -25.11
C GLN A 54 -1.68 -3.71 -23.79
N VAL A 55 -2.91 -3.20 -23.69
CA VAL A 55 -3.84 -3.56 -22.63
C VAL A 55 -4.37 -4.97 -22.88
N THR A 56 -4.21 -5.87 -21.90
CA THR A 56 -4.67 -7.27 -21.96
C THR A 56 -5.92 -7.52 -21.14
N GLY A 57 -6.23 -6.63 -20.19
CA GLY A 57 -7.42 -6.72 -19.36
C GLY A 57 -7.57 -5.50 -18.46
N TRP A 58 -8.76 -5.39 -17.89
CA TRP A 58 -9.10 -4.37 -16.91
C TRP A 58 -9.60 -5.04 -15.65
N THR A 59 -9.18 -4.51 -14.50
CA THR A 59 -9.74 -4.81 -13.20
C THR A 59 -10.13 -3.50 -12.53
N THR A 60 -11.02 -3.59 -11.55
CA THR A 60 -11.41 -2.42 -10.75
C THR A 60 -11.13 -2.66 -9.28
N ALA A 61 -10.84 -1.57 -8.58
CA ALA A 61 -10.67 -1.54 -7.14
C ALA A 61 -11.39 -0.31 -6.56
N ALA A 62 -11.64 -0.30 -5.26
CA ALA A 62 -12.06 0.91 -4.59
C ALA A 62 -10.94 1.95 -4.66
N GLY A 63 -11.24 3.17 -5.07
CA GLY A 63 -10.25 4.24 -5.21
C GLY A 63 -10.83 5.63 -4.97
N HIS A 64 -9.92 6.58 -4.78
CA HIS A 64 -10.23 7.99 -4.62
C HIS A 64 -9.69 8.77 -5.81
N ALA A 65 -10.52 9.62 -6.40
CA ALA A 65 -10.13 10.56 -7.43
C ALA A 65 -9.35 11.72 -6.79
N ALA A 66 -8.49 12.37 -7.59
CA ALA A 66 -7.70 13.52 -7.17
C ALA A 66 -8.56 14.75 -6.77
N ASP A 67 -9.83 14.77 -7.16
CA ASP A 67 -10.80 15.80 -6.75
C ASP A 67 -11.58 15.44 -5.46
N GLY A 68 -11.19 14.36 -4.78
CA GLY A 68 -11.75 13.92 -3.50
C GLY A 68 -12.99 13.02 -3.60
N ARG A 69 -13.50 12.74 -4.81
CA ARG A 69 -14.60 11.78 -4.99
C ARG A 69 -14.11 10.33 -4.82
N THR A 70 -14.97 9.47 -4.29
CA THR A 70 -14.72 8.02 -4.24
C THR A 70 -15.41 7.33 -5.40
N GLY A 71 -14.78 6.30 -5.96
CA GLY A 71 -15.35 5.51 -7.04
C GLY A 71 -14.55 4.24 -7.31
N TRP A 72 -14.67 3.73 -8.54
CA TRP A 72 -13.93 2.59 -9.03
C TRP A 72 -12.66 3.08 -9.72
N SER A 73 -11.51 2.74 -9.14
CA SER A 73 -10.20 2.86 -9.80
C SER A 73 -10.10 1.78 -10.87
N HIS A 74 -9.72 2.18 -12.09
CA HIS A 74 -9.62 1.33 -13.27
C HIS A 74 -8.17 0.97 -13.54
N ILE A 75 -7.84 -0.30 -13.35
CA ILE A 75 -6.48 -0.83 -13.40
C ILE A 75 -6.33 -1.65 -14.67
N ALA A 76 -5.48 -1.20 -15.58
CA ALA A 76 -5.14 -1.91 -16.79
C ALA A 76 -3.99 -2.89 -16.54
N ALA A 77 -4.16 -4.14 -16.96
CA ALA A 77 -3.07 -5.07 -17.15
C ALA A 77 -2.37 -4.74 -18.48
N CYS A 78 -1.11 -4.35 -18.41
CA CYS A 78 -0.29 -3.94 -19.53
C CYS A 78 0.77 -4.99 -19.83
N ARG A 79 0.83 -5.42 -21.09
CA ARG A 79 1.94 -6.21 -21.60
C ARG A 79 3.05 -5.28 -22.07
N THR A 80 4.23 -5.46 -21.49
CA THR A 80 5.44 -4.67 -21.77
C THR A 80 6.45 -5.55 -22.52
N GLY A 81 6.63 -5.37 -23.82
CA GLY A 81 7.65 -6.08 -24.61
C GLY A 81 7.53 -7.62 -24.61
N ALA A 82 8.59 -8.31 -25.08
CA ALA A 82 8.53 -9.74 -25.40
C ALA A 82 8.47 -10.69 -24.19
N GLU A 83 9.05 -10.36 -23.03
CA GLU A 83 9.18 -11.33 -21.91
C GLU A 83 9.19 -10.68 -20.50
N GLY A 84 8.60 -9.49 -20.33
CA GLY A 84 8.49 -8.85 -19.01
C GLY A 84 7.29 -9.37 -18.19
N PRO A 85 7.29 -9.28 -16.85
CA PRO A 85 6.23 -9.80 -15.96
C PRO A 85 4.84 -9.13 -16.11
N GLY A 86 4.64 -8.31 -17.14
CA GLY A 86 3.53 -7.39 -17.25
C GLY A 86 3.60 -6.30 -16.18
N LEU A 87 2.87 -5.22 -16.39
CA LEU A 87 2.75 -4.11 -15.45
C LEU A 87 1.27 -3.82 -15.25
N HIS A 88 0.87 -3.41 -14.04
CA HIS A 88 -0.46 -2.86 -13.83
C HIS A 88 -0.38 -1.34 -13.78
N VAL A 89 -1.36 -0.68 -14.39
CA VAL A 89 -1.46 0.78 -14.39
C VAL A 89 -2.87 1.20 -13.98
N ASP A 90 -2.99 1.93 -12.88
CA ASP A 90 -4.21 2.63 -12.53
C ASP A 90 -4.32 3.89 -13.40
N MET A 91 -5.38 3.94 -14.21
CA MET A 91 -5.65 4.98 -15.20
C MET A 91 -6.76 5.94 -14.78
N GLY A 92 -7.16 5.94 -13.51
CA GLY A 92 -8.12 6.88 -12.96
C GLY A 92 -9.37 6.22 -12.40
N VAL A 93 -10.23 7.07 -11.85
CA VAL A 93 -11.44 6.72 -11.12
C VAL A 93 -12.68 7.20 -11.87
N SER A 94 -13.75 6.40 -11.81
CA SER A 94 -15.09 6.81 -12.23
C SER A 94 -16.17 6.24 -11.30
N PRO A 95 -17.41 6.76 -11.34
CA PRO A 95 -18.51 6.19 -10.56
C PRO A 95 -19.00 4.83 -11.11
N SER A 96 -18.62 4.45 -12.33
CA SER A 96 -19.01 3.19 -12.96
C SER A 96 -17.86 2.16 -12.89
N PRO A 97 -18.14 0.87 -12.59
CA PRO A 97 -17.13 -0.18 -12.64
C PRO A 97 -16.83 -0.67 -14.07
N GLU A 98 -17.51 -0.13 -15.08
CA GLU A 98 -17.32 -0.53 -16.48
C GLU A 98 -15.96 -0.08 -17.00
N ALA A 99 -15.27 -0.97 -17.71
CA ALA A 99 -13.96 -0.67 -18.28
C ALA A 99 -14.02 0.59 -19.16
N PRO A 100 -13.03 1.50 -19.05
CA PRO A 100 -13.02 2.74 -19.80
C PRO A 100 -12.89 2.47 -21.30
N LYS A 101 -13.59 3.27 -22.10
CA LYS A 101 -13.50 3.22 -23.56
C LYS A 101 -12.45 4.20 -24.05
N GLY A 102 -11.63 3.78 -25.01
CA GLY A 102 -10.72 4.68 -25.73
C GLY A 102 -9.32 4.83 -25.15
N TRP A 103 -8.89 3.96 -24.23
CA TRP A 103 -7.48 3.82 -23.87
C TRP A 103 -6.98 2.40 -24.17
N THR A 104 -6.01 2.30 -25.08
CA THR A 104 -5.46 1.02 -25.56
C THR A 104 -4.00 0.80 -25.16
N GLY A 105 -3.41 1.73 -24.43
CA GLY A 105 -2.00 1.73 -24.05
C GLY A 105 -1.29 3.03 -24.44
N GLY A 106 0.03 3.05 -24.22
CA GLY A 106 0.92 4.18 -24.48
C GLY A 106 1.82 4.54 -23.30
N PRO A 107 2.57 5.64 -23.40
CA PRO A 107 3.48 6.08 -22.35
C PRO A 107 2.71 6.53 -21.11
N VAL A 108 3.13 6.01 -19.95
CA VAL A 108 2.56 6.30 -18.64
C VAL A 108 3.64 6.88 -17.74
N ARG A 109 3.28 7.93 -16.99
CA ARG A 109 4.06 8.46 -15.87
C ARG A 109 3.20 8.43 -14.63
N GLY A 110 3.80 8.13 -13.50
CA GLY A 110 3.08 7.98 -12.25
C GLY A 110 3.96 7.56 -11.10
N ARG A 111 3.34 7.12 -10.01
CA ARG A 111 4.06 6.59 -8.83
C ARG A 111 3.90 5.08 -8.74
N ILE A 112 4.98 4.39 -8.42
CA ILE A 112 4.96 2.94 -8.26
C ILE A 112 4.56 2.54 -6.85
N VAL A 113 3.57 1.65 -6.74
CA VAL A 113 3.05 1.06 -5.50
C VAL A 113 2.81 -0.43 -5.71
N TRP A 114 2.43 -1.14 -4.65
CA TRP A 114 1.92 -2.49 -4.79
C TRP A 114 0.46 -2.49 -5.18
N LEU A 115 0.08 -3.37 -6.11
CA LEU A 115 -1.32 -3.70 -6.36
C LEU A 115 -1.91 -4.28 -5.06
N PRO A 116 -3.07 -3.77 -4.58
CA PRO A 116 -3.71 -4.33 -3.41
C PRO A 116 -4.05 -5.81 -3.61
N ASP A 117 -3.54 -6.68 -2.75
CA ASP A 117 -3.94 -8.08 -2.70
C ASP A 117 -5.29 -8.16 -1.98
N GLY A 118 -6.39 -8.22 -2.73
CA GLY A 118 -7.76 -8.32 -2.19
C GLY A 118 -8.07 -9.61 -1.41
N GLN A 119 -7.03 -10.29 -0.92
CA GLN A 119 -7.11 -11.52 -0.14
C GLN A 119 -7.50 -11.21 1.30
N PRO A 120 -8.48 -11.93 1.87
CA PRO A 120 -8.85 -11.74 3.27
C PRO A 120 -7.72 -12.24 4.17
N LEU A 121 -7.52 -11.58 5.32
CA LEU A 121 -6.43 -11.90 6.26
C LEU A 121 -6.39 -13.37 6.68
N ILE A 122 -7.55 -14.03 6.80
CA ILE A 122 -7.65 -15.44 7.16
C ILE A 122 -7.09 -16.36 6.06
N ALA A 123 -7.24 -15.99 4.79
CA ALA A 123 -6.70 -16.78 3.67
C ALA A 123 -5.17 -16.81 3.72
N HIS A 124 -4.52 -15.71 4.15
CA HIS A 124 -3.07 -15.63 4.27
C HIS A 124 -2.44 -16.64 5.25
N LEU A 125 -3.21 -17.21 6.16
CA LEU A 125 -2.72 -18.28 7.05
C LEU A 125 -2.60 -19.63 6.35
N PHE A 126 -3.34 -19.85 5.25
CA PHE A 126 -3.47 -21.13 4.58
C PHE A 126 -2.97 -21.10 3.12
N THR A 127 -2.78 -19.92 2.54
CA THR A 127 -2.26 -19.76 1.17
C THR A 127 -0.80 -19.31 1.19
N ALA A 128 0.00 -19.85 0.26
CA ALA A 128 1.32 -19.30 -0.01
C ALA A 128 1.22 -17.81 -0.39
N ARG A 129 2.15 -17.00 0.09
CA ARG A 129 2.17 -15.56 -0.20
C ARG A 129 2.44 -15.38 -1.69
N ALA A 130 1.42 -14.96 -2.44
CA ALA A 130 1.57 -14.63 -3.85
C ALA A 130 2.58 -13.49 -4.01
N PRO A 131 3.40 -13.48 -5.08
CA PRO A 131 4.28 -12.37 -5.35
C PRO A 131 3.46 -11.09 -5.54
N ARG A 132 3.84 -10.03 -4.83
CA ARG A 132 3.18 -8.73 -4.97
C ARG A 132 3.43 -8.19 -6.37
N THR A 133 2.38 -7.67 -6.99
CA THR A 133 2.46 -7.17 -8.37
C THR A 133 2.66 -5.65 -8.36
N PRO A 134 3.64 -5.12 -9.11
CA PRO A 134 3.82 -3.68 -9.26
C PRO A 134 2.60 -3.02 -9.94
N LEU A 135 2.17 -1.90 -9.38
CA LEU A 135 1.14 -1.01 -9.90
C LEU A 135 1.72 0.39 -10.08
N ILE A 136 1.52 1.02 -11.23
CA ILE A 136 1.76 2.45 -11.41
C ILE A 136 0.43 3.18 -11.26
N VAL A 137 0.34 4.10 -10.30
CA VAL A 137 -0.76 5.06 -10.25
C VAL A 137 -0.40 6.23 -11.16
N SER A 138 -1.10 6.34 -12.29
CA SER A 138 -0.83 7.34 -13.32
C SER A 138 -1.05 8.76 -12.80
N ASP A 139 -0.19 9.69 -13.19
CA ASP A 139 -0.40 11.12 -12.95
C ASP A 139 -1.55 11.69 -13.80
N GLY A 140 -1.91 10.99 -14.88
CA GLY A 140 -3.02 11.32 -15.77
C GLY A 140 -4.16 10.31 -15.68
N ALA A 141 -5.16 10.47 -16.54
CA ALA A 141 -6.31 9.57 -16.62
C ALA A 141 -6.59 9.12 -18.05
N ALA A 142 -7.16 7.93 -18.21
CA ALA A 142 -7.75 7.52 -19.48
C ALA A 142 -8.98 8.39 -19.82
N PRO A 143 -9.37 8.50 -21.10
CA PRO A 143 -10.54 9.28 -21.51
C PRO A 143 -11.79 8.91 -20.72
N GLY A 144 -12.49 9.93 -20.20
CA GLY A 144 -13.70 9.75 -19.38
C GLY A 144 -13.47 9.37 -17.92
N LEU A 145 -12.22 9.20 -17.49
CA LEU A 145 -11.86 8.98 -16.09
C LEU A 145 -11.35 10.27 -15.43
N THR A 146 -11.41 10.31 -14.10
CA THR A 146 -10.77 11.35 -13.29
C THR A 146 -9.44 10.81 -12.76
N PRO A 147 -8.32 11.56 -12.75
CA PRO A 147 -7.06 11.06 -12.22
C PRO A 147 -7.22 10.51 -10.80
N THR A 148 -6.56 9.39 -10.50
CA THR A 148 -6.52 8.84 -9.14
C THR A 148 -5.74 9.79 -8.23
N ALA A 149 -6.16 9.90 -6.98
CA ALA A 149 -5.41 10.63 -5.98
C ALA A 149 -3.99 10.07 -5.88
N PRO A 150 -2.94 10.92 -5.88
CA PRO A 150 -1.58 10.46 -5.74
C PRO A 150 -1.40 9.60 -4.47
N PRO A 151 -0.68 8.48 -4.53
CA PRO A 151 -0.38 7.70 -3.35
C PRO A 151 0.36 8.52 -2.30
N ASP A 152 -0.18 8.55 -1.09
CA ASP A 152 0.37 9.29 0.04
C ASP A 152 0.90 8.30 1.10
N PRO A 153 2.21 8.29 1.41
CA PRO A 153 2.77 7.49 2.49
C PRO A 153 2.15 7.80 3.85
N GLU A 154 1.70 9.03 4.08
CA GLU A 154 1.12 9.43 5.37
C GLU A 154 -0.26 8.80 5.61
N SER A 155 -0.94 8.35 4.56
CA SER A 155 -2.20 7.62 4.69
C SER A 155 -2.02 6.22 5.27
N VAL A 156 -0.78 5.76 5.46
CA VAL A 156 -0.46 4.44 6.02
C VAL A 156 -0.42 4.52 7.56
N PRO A 157 -1.40 3.95 8.29
CA PRO A 157 -1.51 4.16 9.73
C PRO A 157 -0.32 3.61 10.54
N ASN A 158 0.10 4.35 11.57
CA ASN A 158 1.11 3.92 12.54
C ASN A 158 0.55 3.95 13.98
N ASN A 159 -0.21 2.91 14.32
CA ASN A 159 -0.90 2.81 15.62
C ASN A 159 -0.07 2.09 16.70
N HIS A 160 1.20 1.78 16.42
CA HIS A 160 2.05 0.98 17.30
C HIS A 160 2.27 1.61 18.68
N LEU A 161 2.31 2.94 18.78
CA LEU A 161 2.43 3.64 20.07
C LEU A 161 1.21 3.40 20.97
N ALA A 162 0.00 3.53 20.42
CA ALA A 162 -1.24 3.33 21.17
C ALA A 162 -1.30 1.90 21.71
N TYR A 163 -0.94 0.92 20.88
CA TYR A 163 -0.86 -0.48 21.31
C TYR A 163 0.23 -0.72 22.36
N ALA A 164 1.40 -0.08 22.24
CA ALA A 164 2.44 -0.18 23.26
C ALA A 164 1.95 0.29 24.63
N VAL A 165 1.29 1.46 24.68
CA VAL A 165 0.68 2.00 25.90
C VAL A 165 -0.35 1.03 26.46
N GLN A 166 -1.24 0.49 25.62
CA GLN A 166 -2.23 -0.50 26.03
C GLN A 166 -1.59 -1.73 26.71
N TRP A 167 -0.51 -2.27 26.13
CA TRP A 167 0.19 -3.42 26.73
C TRP A 167 0.85 -3.10 28.07
N PHE A 168 1.39 -1.90 28.24
CA PHE A 168 1.94 -1.46 29.53
C PHE A 168 0.85 -1.26 30.58
N LEU A 169 -0.29 -0.69 30.20
CA LEU A 169 -1.44 -0.55 31.11
C LEU A 169 -1.97 -1.90 31.57
N PHE A 170 -2.11 -2.88 30.66
CA PHE A 170 -2.50 -4.23 31.04
C PHE A 170 -1.50 -4.89 32.01
N ALA A 171 -0.21 -4.69 31.80
CA ALA A 171 0.81 -5.17 32.74
C ALA A 171 0.67 -4.52 34.12
N GLY A 172 0.44 -3.21 34.16
CA GLY A 172 0.25 -2.45 35.40
C GLY A 172 -0.99 -2.90 36.17
N VAL A 173 -2.14 -3.04 35.50
CA VAL A 173 -3.38 -3.53 36.11
C VAL A 173 -3.20 -4.94 36.68
N ALA A 174 -2.57 -5.84 35.93
CA ALA A 174 -2.30 -7.20 36.41
C ALA A 174 -1.40 -7.21 37.66
N LEU A 175 -0.37 -6.35 37.69
CA LEU A 175 0.51 -6.19 38.84
C LEU A 175 -0.25 -5.70 40.08
N VAL A 176 -1.13 -4.71 39.92
CA VAL A 176 -1.97 -4.18 41.01
C VAL A 176 -2.89 -5.27 41.57
N ILE A 177 -3.59 -6.00 40.70
CA ILE A 177 -4.47 -7.10 41.11
C ILE A 177 -3.68 -8.17 41.87
N TYR A 178 -2.50 -8.56 41.35
CA TYR A 178 -1.64 -9.53 41.99
C TYR A 178 -1.18 -9.09 43.38
N ALA A 179 -0.76 -7.82 43.52
CA ALA A 179 -0.35 -7.26 44.81
C ALA A 179 -1.50 -7.23 45.83
N VAL A 180 -2.72 -6.85 45.40
CA VAL A 180 -3.91 -6.88 46.26
C VAL A 180 -4.24 -8.32 46.68
N ALA A 181 -4.19 -9.28 45.76
CA ALA A 181 -4.43 -10.69 46.07
C ALA A 181 -3.40 -11.25 47.05
N LEU A 182 -2.11 -10.95 46.86
CA LEU A 182 -1.04 -11.38 47.76
C LEU A 182 -1.21 -10.79 49.16
N ARG A 183 -1.53 -9.50 49.26
CA ARG A 183 -1.81 -8.83 50.54
C ARG A 183 -3.01 -9.41 51.27
N ARG A 184 -4.04 -9.87 50.55
CA ARG A 184 -5.20 -10.55 51.13
C ARG A 184 -4.89 -11.97 51.61
N ARG A 185 -3.93 -12.66 50.99
CA ARG A 185 -3.50 -14.00 51.42
C ARG A 185 -2.62 -13.99 52.67
N TRP A 186 -1.84 -12.93 52.86
CA TRP A 186 -0.90 -12.78 53.97
C TRP A 186 -1.49 -12.13 55.21
N ARG A 187 -2.77 -11.74 55.14
CA ARG A 187 -3.59 -11.33 56.28
C ARG A 187 -4.49 -12.50 56.66
#